data_AF-S6B5T1-F1
#
_entry.id   AF-S6B5T1-F1
#
_cell.length_a   1.000
_cell.length_b   1.000
_cell.length_c   1.000
_cell.angle_alpha   90.00
_cell.angle_beta   90.00
_cell.angle_gamma   90.00
#
_symmetry.space_group_name_H-M   'P 1'
#
loop_
_entity.id
_entity.type
_entity.pdbx_description
1 polymer ?
#
loop_
_entity_poly.entity_id
_entity_poly.type
_entity_poly.pdbx_seq_one_letter_code
_entity_poly.pdbx_strand_id
1 'polypeptide(L)'
;MMKRILLPMLLGLALTVSAAENREEGAPPRTDSADVRKETGEAIDAMTAKARQERDEFVVKAQKEMAELNQKMAELKKKAKKLSGEAKAELDRQIQNLEPELKAAEQKLADLKTDTSEKWEELKAGVSGAIDRLKQYMQKTREGDR
;
A
#
# COMPACT_ATOMS: atom_id res chain seq x y z
N MET A 1 22.28 -3.00 -16.68
CA MET A 1 22.27 -4.09 -17.68
C MET A 1 21.43 -5.24 -17.13
N MET A 2 20.22 -5.41 -17.67
CA MET A 2 19.33 -6.53 -17.36
C MET A 2 19.92 -7.86 -17.83
N LYS A 3 19.71 -8.93 -17.06
CA LYS A 3 19.50 -10.26 -17.63
C LYS A 3 18.17 -10.81 -17.09
N ARG A 4 17.16 -10.75 -17.97
CA ARG A 4 15.92 -11.51 -17.86
C ARG A 4 16.21 -12.83 -18.56
N ILE A 5 16.13 -13.95 -17.86
CA ILE A 5 16.10 -15.26 -18.51
C ILE A 5 14.82 -15.95 -18.05
N LEU A 6 13.90 -16.01 -19.00
CA LEU A 6 12.68 -16.80 -19.05
C LEU A 6 12.96 -18.24 -18.59
N LEU A 7 12.18 -18.73 -17.63
CA LEU A 7 12.08 -20.15 -17.35
C LEU A 7 10.70 -20.62 -17.84
N PRO A 8 10.63 -21.61 -18.75
CA PRO A 8 9.38 -22.05 -19.35
C PRO A 8 8.58 -22.91 -18.37
N MET A 9 7.32 -22.52 -18.20
CA MET A 9 6.21 -23.35 -17.81
C MET A 9 6.06 -24.49 -18.84
N LEU A 10 6.27 -25.74 -18.44
CA LEU A 10 5.83 -26.89 -19.24
C LEU A 10 5.44 -28.07 -18.35
N LEU A 11 4.13 -28.26 -18.35
CA LEU A 11 3.34 -29.41 -17.93
C LEU A 11 3.93 -30.72 -18.47
N GLY A 12 4.05 -31.74 -17.63
CA GLY A 12 4.53 -33.06 -18.04
C GLY A 12 4.21 -34.14 -17.01
N LEU A 13 2.92 -34.37 -16.76
CA LEU A 13 2.43 -35.54 -16.03
C LEU A 13 2.57 -36.77 -16.95
N ALA A 14 3.60 -37.59 -16.74
CA ALA A 14 3.75 -38.88 -17.40
C ALA A 14 3.62 -40.00 -16.36
N LEU A 15 2.43 -40.60 -16.30
CA LEU A 15 2.19 -41.90 -15.65
C LEU A 15 2.62 -42.99 -16.64
N THR A 16 3.69 -43.72 -16.32
CA THR A 16 3.98 -45.02 -16.95
C THR A 16 4.10 -46.08 -15.87
N VAL A 17 3.05 -46.91 -15.79
CA VAL A 17 3.07 -48.20 -15.10
C VAL A 17 3.86 -49.16 -15.99
N SER A 18 4.99 -49.67 -15.49
CA SER A 18 5.68 -50.83 -16.05
C SER A 18 6.02 -51.77 -14.90
N ALA A 19 5.35 -52.91 -14.86
CA ALA A 19 5.61 -53.98 -13.92
C ALA A 19 6.67 -54.94 -14.49
N ALA A 20 7.82 -55.04 -13.81
CA ALA A 20 8.70 -56.21 -13.81
C ALA A 20 9.51 -56.20 -12.50
N GLU A 21 9.63 -57.37 -11.91
CA GLU A 21 9.88 -57.66 -10.49
C GLU A 21 11.37 -57.88 -10.20
N ASN A 22 11.94 -57.16 -9.22
CA ASN A 22 13.04 -57.64 -8.36
C ASN A 22 13.03 -56.85 -7.04
N ARG A 23 13.01 -57.56 -5.90
CA ARG A 23 12.97 -57.03 -4.53
C ARG A 23 14.36 -56.56 -4.09
N GLU A 24 14.45 -55.34 -3.53
CA GLU A 24 15.18 -55.03 -2.28
C GLU A 24 14.57 -53.79 -1.62
N GLU A 25 14.61 -53.80 -0.30
CA GLU A 25 13.87 -52.96 0.63
C GLU A 25 14.36 -51.51 0.67
N GLY A 26 13.41 -50.59 0.80
CA GLY A 26 13.66 -49.19 1.08
C GLY A 26 12.33 -48.46 1.05
N ALA A 27 11.74 -48.29 2.23
CA ALA A 27 10.47 -47.60 2.44
C ALA A 27 10.32 -46.36 1.53
N PRO A 28 9.09 -46.01 1.07
CA PRO A 28 8.90 -44.71 0.44
C PRO A 28 9.43 -43.65 1.41
N PRO A 29 10.16 -42.61 0.96
CA PRO A 29 10.40 -41.47 1.80
C PRO A 29 9.02 -40.92 2.14
N ARG A 30 8.53 -41.28 3.34
CA ARG A 30 7.47 -40.53 3.99
C ARG A 30 8.15 -39.21 4.27
N THR A 31 8.08 -38.30 3.30
CA THR A 31 8.14 -36.88 3.60
C THR A 31 7.02 -36.70 4.60
N ASP A 32 7.46 -36.61 5.86
CA ASP A 32 6.59 -36.68 7.01
C ASP A 32 5.56 -35.58 6.83
N SER A 33 4.30 -35.95 6.65
CA SER A 33 3.23 -35.00 6.34
C SER A 33 3.05 -33.97 7.47
N ALA A 34 3.65 -34.23 8.63
CA ALA A 34 3.79 -33.32 9.75
C ALA A 34 4.76 -32.15 9.46
N ASP A 35 5.94 -32.40 8.88
CA ASP A 35 6.91 -31.34 8.58
C ASP A 35 6.40 -30.42 7.48
N VAL A 36 5.82 -30.98 6.40
CA VAL A 36 5.21 -30.15 5.33
C VAL A 36 4.06 -29.29 5.88
N ARG A 37 3.22 -29.82 6.79
CA ARG A 37 2.12 -29.04 7.41
C ARG A 37 2.62 -27.98 8.36
N LYS A 38 3.68 -28.26 9.13
CA LYS A 38 4.29 -27.30 10.07
C LYS A 38 5.01 -26.18 9.32
N GLU A 39 5.85 -26.53 8.33
CA GLU A 39 6.52 -25.55 7.46
C GLU A 39 5.53 -24.71 6.67
N THR A 40 4.43 -25.31 6.17
CA THR A 40 3.35 -24.56 5.50
C THR A 40 2.64 -23.59 6.46
N GLY A 41 2.39 -24.01 7.71
CA GLY A 41 1.80 -23.14 8.75
C GLY A 41 2.71 -21.97 9.12
N GLU A 42 3.99 -22.24 9.39
CA GLU A 42 4.98 -21.21 9.71
C GLU A 42 5.17 -20.21 8.55
N ALA A 43 5.16 -20.68 7.30
CA ALA A 43 5.22 -19.82 6.13
C ALA A 43 3.98 -18.92 5.99
N ILE A 44 2.77 -19.44 6.22
CA ILE A 44 1.52 -18.65 6.17
C ILE A 44 1.48 -17.63 7.31
N ASP A 45 1.88 -18.01 8.52
CA ASP A 45 1.95 -17.12 9.68
C ASP A 45 2.96 -16.00 9.45
N ALA A 46 4.15 -16.32 8.93
CA ALA A 46 5.17 -15.35 8.57
C ALA A 46 4.68 -14.38 7.47
N MET A 47 4.00 -14.89 6.43
CA MET A 47 3.40 -14.04 5.39
C MET A 47 2.32 -13.11 5.97
N THR A 48 1.48 -13.61 6.88
CA THR A 48 0.43 -12.83 7.54
C THR A 48 1.02 -11.74 8.44
N ALA A 49 2.08 -12.06 9.20
CA ALA A 49 2.79 -11.10 10.03
C ALA A 49 3.45 -10.00 9.18
N LYS A 50 4.11 -10.38 8.09
CA LYS A 50 4.71 -9.43 7.14
C LYS A 50 3.67 -8.52 6.50
N ALA A 51 2.55 -9.08 6.06
CA ALA A 51 1.44 -8.29 5.51
C ALA A 51 0.89 -7.30 6.53
N ARG A 52 0.70 -7.71 7.79
CA ARG A 52 0.28 -6.79 8.87
C ARG A 52 1.29 -5.66 9.08
N GLN A 53 2.58 -5.98 9.13
CA GLN A 53 3.64 -4.98 9.29
C GLN A 53 3.62 -3.95 8.14
N GLU A 54 3.53 -4.40 6.88
CA GLU A 54 3.46 -3.49 5.72
C GLU A 54 2.24 -2.57 5.77
N ARG A 55 1.11 -3.07 6.28
CA ARG A 55 -0.10 -2.25 6.49
C ARG A 55 0.12 -1.18 7.55
N ASP A 56 0.67 -1.56 8.70
CA ASP A 56 0.93 -0.64 9.80
C ASP A 56 1.93 0.45 9.39
N GLU A 57 3.01 0.06 8.71
CA GLU A 57 4.00 1.00 8.16
C GLU A 57 3.36 1.99 7.18
N PHE A 58 2.48 1.51 6.29
CA PHE A 58 1.76 2.39 5.38
C PHE A 58 0.86 3.38 6.14
N VAL A 59 0.05 2.90 7.09
CA VAL A 59 -0.86 3.75 7.87
C VAL A 59 -0.09 4.82 8.63
N VAL A 60 1.01 4.46 9.30
CA VAL A 60 1.86 5.41 10.04
C VAL A 60 2.44 6.47 9.10
N LYS A 61 2.96 6.05 7.93
CA LYS A 61 3.49 6.98 6.94
C LYS A 61 2.40 7.92 6.43
N ALA A 62 1.24 7.40 6.04
CA ALA A 62 0.13 8.20 5.52
C ALA A 62 -0.40 9.18 6.57
N GLN A 63 -0.47 8.78 7.84
CA GLN A 63 -0.84 9.68 8.94
C GLN A 63 0.15 10.83 9.11
N LYS A 64 1.45 10.55 9.02
CA LYS A 64 2.48 11.59 9.07
C LYS A 64 2.32 12.58 7.91
N GLU A 65 2.15 12.08 6.69
CA GLU A 65 1.97 12.93 5.51
C GLU A 65 0.69 13.78 5.61
N MET A 66 -0.40 13.22 6.14
CA MET A 66 -1.64 13.96 6.40
C MET A 66 -1.48 15.02 7.49
N ALA A 67 -0.70 14.76 8.53
CA ALA A 67 -0.38 15.77 9.55
C ALA A 67 0.42 16.94 8.94
N GLU A 68 1.40 16.66 8.09
CA GLU A 68 2.17 17.69 7.37
C GLU A 68 1.27 18.52 6.43
N LEU A 69 0.33 17.88 5.73
CA LEU A 69 -0.65 18.58 4.88
C LEU A 69 -1.59 19.47 5.69
N ASN A 70 -2.04 19.02 6.86
CA ASN A 70 -2.83 19.83 7.79
C ASN A 70 -2.07 21.07 8.29
N GLN A 71 -0.78 20.91 8.62
CA GLN A 71 0.07 22.04 9.00
C GLN A 71 0.19 23.05 7.87
N LYS A 72 0.44 22.60 6.64
CA LYS A 72 0.48 23.48 5.45
C LYS A 72 -0.85 24.18 5.22
N MET A 73 -1.98 23.49 5.38
CA MET A 73 -3.31 24.11 5.28
C MET A 73 -3.48 25.23 6.33
N ALA A 74 -3.04 24.99 7.58
CA ALA A 74 -3.08 26.00 8.63
C ALA A 74 -2.17 27.21 8.31
N GLU A 75 -1.01 26.99 7.69
CA GLU A 75 -0.12 28.06 7.21
C GLU A 75 -0.76 28.89 6.10
N LEU A 76 -1.39 28.25 5.10
CA LEU A 76 -2.12 28.94 4.04
C LEU A 76 -3.24 29.81 4.62
N LYS A 77 -4.03 29.27 5.56
CA LYS A 77 -5.07 30.04 6.28
C LYS A 77 -4.48 31.22 7.05
N LYS A 78 -3.34 31.06 7.71
CA LYS A 78 -2.65 32.17 8.38
C LYS A 78 -2.15 33.22 7.38
N LYS A 79 -1.64 32.81 6.22
CA LYS A 79 -1.20 33.72 5.16
C LYS A 79 -2.38 34.51 4.59
N ALA A 80 -3.51 33.87 4.32
CA ALA A 80 -4.74 34.52 3.83
C ALA A 80 -5.30 35.58 4.80
N LYS A 81 -5.06 35.42 6.11
CA LYS A 81 -5.41 36.44 7.12
C LYS A 81 -4.51 37.68 7.08
N LYS A 82 -3.30 37.58 6.53
CA LYS A 82 -2.33 38.68 6.41
C LYS A 82 -2.43 39.41 5.07
N LEU A 83 -3.03 38.79 4.06
CA LEU A 83 -3.27 39.40 2.75
C LEU A 83 -4.53 40.27 2.76
N SER A 84 -4.67 41.10 1.74
CA SER A 84 -5.87 41.89 1.46
C SER A 84 -6.13 41.96 -0.04
N GLY A 85 -7.31 42.46 -0.44
CA GLY A 85 -7.68 42.62 -1.84
C GLY A 85 -7.74 41.30 -2.61
N GLU A 86 -7.40 41.35 -3.89
CA GLU A 86 -7.47 40.23 -4.82
C GLU A 86 -6.60 39.03 -4.40
N ALA A 87 -5.41 39.31 -3.87
CA ALA A 87 -4.50 38.26 -3.38
C ALA A 87 -5.12 37.46 -2.22
N LYS A 88 -5.89 38.12 -1.34
CA LYS A 88 -6.65 37.43 -0.30
C LYS A 88 -7.78 36.59 -0.88
N ALA A 89 -8.57 37.17 -1.79
CA ALA A 89 -9.71 36.49 -2.39
C ALA A 89 -9.29 35.20 -3.13
N GLU A 90 -8.19 35.27 -3.88
CA GLU A 90 -7.65 34.12 -4.61
C GLU A 90 -7.15 33.03 -3.65
N LEU A 91 -6.39 33.40 -2.61
CA LEU A 91 -5.91 32.41 -1.63
C LEU A 91 -7.07 31.79 -0.82
N ASP A 92 -8.07 32.58 -0.42
CA ASP A 92 -9.26 32.06 0.26
C ASP A 92 -10.04 31.08 -0.64
N ARG A 93 -10.13 31.33 -1.95
CA ARG A 93 -10.74 30.39 -2.91
C ARG A 93 -9.96 29.09 -3.00
N GLN A 94 -8.63 29.15 -3.05
CA GLN A 94 -7.79 27.94 -3.07
C GLN A 94 -7.95 27.14 -1.78
N ILE A 95 -8.00 27.80 -0.62
CA ILE A 95 -8.25 27.15 0.68
C ILE A 95 -9.61 26.45 0.67
N GLN A 96 -10.66 27.11 0.19
CA GLN A 96 -12.01 26.53 0.12
C GLN A 96 -12.08 25.27 -0.75
N ASN A 97 -11.28 25.21 -1.82
CA ASN A 97 -11.20 24.02 -2.68
C ASN A 97 -10.39 22.88 -2.04
N LEU A 98 -9.34 23.21 -1.28
CA LEU A 98 -8.42 22.22 -0.71
C LEU A 98 -8.91 21.62 0.61
N GLU A 99 -9.65 22.37 1.42
CA GLU A 99 -10.18 21.89 2.69
C GLU A 99 -11.06 20.63 2.59
N PRO A 100 -12.03 20.54 1.67
CA PRO A 100 -12.85 19.34 1.54
C PRO A 100 -12.02 18.14 1.04
N GLU A 101 -11.07 18.34 0.13
CA GLU A 101 -10.17 17.29 -0.36
C GLU A 101 -9.29 16.73 0.77
N LEU A 102 -8.79 17.62 1.65
CA LEU A 102 -8.01 17.22 2.82
C LEU A 102 -8.85 16.36 3.77
N LYS A 103 -10.07 16.79 4.10
CA LYS A 103 -11.00 16.02 4.95
C LYS A 103 -11.38 14.67 4.34
N ALA A 104 -11.61 14.63 3.03
CA ALA A 104 -11.93 13.38 2.34
C ALA A 104 -10.74 12.39 2.38
N ALA A 105 -9.50 12.89 2.28
CA ALA A 105 -8.32 12.06 2.43
C ALA A 105 -8.14 11.55 3.87
N GLU A 106 -8.44 12.37 4.89
CA GLU A 106 -8.44 11.95 6.29
C GLU A 106 -9.44 10.82 6.54
N GLN A 107 -10.66 10.96 6.02
CA GLN A 107 -11.71 9.94 6.14
C GLN A 107 -11.29 8.63 5.49
N LYS A 108 -10.77 8.67 4.25
CA LYS A 108 -10.28 7.46 3.56
C LYS A 108 -9.13 6.78 4.31
N LEU A 109 -8.25 7.55 4.94
CA LEU A 109 -7.18 6.99 5.77
C LEU A 109 -7.72 6.37 7.06
N ALA A 110 -8.75 6.96 7.66
CA ALA A 110 -9.44 6.37 8.81
C ALA A 110 -10.10 5.03 8.43
N ASP A 111 -10.79 4.98 7.28
CA ASP A 111 -11.41 3.77 6.76
C ASP A 111 -10.35 2.68 6.51
N LEU A 112 -9.26 3.05 5.80
CA LEU A 112 -8.13 2.15 5.52
C LEU A 112 -7.48 1.57 6.78
N LYS A 113 -7.40 2.35 7.86
CA LYS A 113 -6.86 1.90 9.15
C LYS A 113 -7.72 0.80 9.78
N THR A 114 -9.03 0.87 9.58
CA THR A 114 -9.98 -0.09 10.16
C THR A 114 -10.21 -1.31 9.26
N ASP A 115 -9.99 -1.16 7.96
CA ASP A 115 -10.19 -2.23 7.00
C ASP A 115 -9.03 -3.24 7.03
N THR A 116 -9.36 -4.52 7.14
CA THR A 116 -8.39 -5.62 7.03
C THR A 116 -8.70 -6.59 5.89
N SER A 117 -9.71 -6.25 5.08
CA SER A 117 -10.28 -7.06 4.00
C SER A 117 -9.40 -7.04 2.75
N GLU A 118 -9.78 -7.85 1.77
CA GLU A 118 -9.11 -7.94 0.46
C GLU A 118 -9.08 -6.62 -0.32
N LYS A 119 -9.92 -5.65 0.05
CA LYS A 119 -9.97 -4.30 -0.55
C LYS A 119 -8.88 -3.35 -0.04
N TRP A 120 -8.07 -3.79 0.92
CA TRP A 120 -7.08 -2.93 1.57
C TRP A 120 -6.10 -2.28 0.57
N GLU A 121 -5.65 -3.01 -0.46
CA GLU A 121 -4.74 -2.45 -1.48
C GLU A 121 -5.42 -1.39 -2.37
N GLU A 122 -6.71 -1.55 -2.69
CA GLU A 122 -7.47 -0.54 -3.44
C GLU A 122 -7.62 0.75 -2.62
N LEU A 123 -7.99 0.61 -1.34
CA LEU A 123 -8.11 1.73 -0.43
C LEU A 123 -6.77 2.45 -0.23
N LYS A 124 -5.68 1.70 -0.08
CA LYS A 124 -4.31 2.22 -0.01
C LYS A 124 -3.96 3.05 -1.23
N ALA A 125 -4.23 2.56 -2.44
CA ALA A 125 -4.02 3.31 -3.67
C ALA A 125 -4.87 4.61 -3.70
N GLY A 126 -6.11 4.53 -3.24
CA GLY A 126 -7.00 5.68 -3.09
C GLY A 126 -6.45 6.76 -2.15
N VAL A 127 -5.92 6.35 -0.99
CA VAL A 127 -5.29 7.24 0.00
C VAL A 127 -4.01 7.86 -0.56
N SER A 128 -3.11 7.05 -1.12
CA SER A 128 -1.86 7.55 -1.74
C SER A 128 -2.14 8.58 -2.83
N GLY A 129 -3.08 8.28 -3.74
CA GLY A 129 -3.46 9.21 -4.79
C GLY A 129 -4.07 10.51 -4.26
N ALA A 130 -4.84 10.46 -3.17
CA ALA A 130 -5.37 11.66 -2.53
C ALA A 130 -4.28 12.53 -1.90
N ILE A 131 -3.36 11.92 -1.15
CA ILE A 131 -2.21 12.60 -0.55
C ILE A 131 -1.34 13.25 -1.64
N ASP A 132 -1.04 12.54 -2.72
CA ASP A 132 -0.18 13.05 -3.80
C ASP A 132 -0.82 14.24 -4.51
N ARG A 133 -2.12 14.18 -4.81
CA ARG A 133 -2.85 15.33 -5.37
C ARG A 133 -2.79 16.53 -4.45
N LEU A 134 -3.05 16.36 -3.15
CA LEU A 134 -3.00 17.45 -2.16
C LEU A 134 -1.61 18.08 -2.08
N LYS A 135 -0.55 17.26 -2.05
CA LYS A 135 0.84 17.73 -2.08
C LYS A 135 1.11 18.57 -3.33
N GLN A 136 0.70 18.09 -4.51
CA GLN A 136 0.89 18.80 -5.77
C GLN A 136 0.15 20.14 -5.81
N TYR A 137 -1.12 20.18 -5.37
CA TYR A 137 -1.88 21.43 -5.34
C TYR A 137 -1.25 22.45 -4.39
N MET A 138 -0.93 22.05 -3.15
CA MET A 138 -0.33 22.97 -2.18
C MET A 138 1.07 23.44 -2.60
N GLN A 139 1.83 22.61 -3.32
CA GLN A 139 3.10 23.03 -3.90
C GLN A 139 2.90 24.11 -4.97
N LYS A 140 1.95 23.93 -5.90
CA LYS A 140 1.62 24.92 -6.93
C LYS A 140 1.15 26.24 -6.33
N THR A 141 0.31 26.19 -5.30
CA THR A 141 -0.13 27.39 -4.54
C THR A 141 1.04 28.14 -3.91
N ARG A 142 2.10 27.44 -3.48
CA ARG A 142 3.31 28.09 -2.93
C ARG A 142 4.18 28.72 -4.00
N GLU A 143 4.23 28.14 -5.20
CA GLU A 143 5.11 28.60 -6.29
C GLU A 143 4.55 29.77 -7.08
N GLY A 144 3.21 29.90 -7.18
CA GLY A 144 2.55 31.04 -7.85
C GLY A 144 2.65 32.40 -7.14
N ASP A 145 3.40 32.47 -6.03
CA ASP A 145 3.63 33.69 -5.24
C ASP A 145 5.05 34.28 -5.47
N ARG A 146 5.80 33.76 -6.46
CA ARG A 146 7.08 34.32 -6.93
C ARG A 146 6.92 34.93 -8.31
#